data_AF-A0A933X433-F1
#
_entry.id   AF-A0A933X433-F1
#
_cell.length_a   1.000
_cell.length_b   1.000
_cell.length_c   1.000
_cell.angle_alpha   90.00
_cell.angle_beta   90.00
_cell.angle_gamma   90.00
#
_symmetry.space_group_name_H-M   'P 1'
#
loop_
_entity.id
_entity.type
_entity.pdbx_description
1 polymer ?
#
loop_
_entity_poly.entity_id
_entity_poly.type
_entity_poly.pdbx_seq_one_letter_code
_entity_poly.pdbx_strand_id
1 'polypeptide(L)' 'MKSPDERVVLQYLATAPNSFFSQREICRRAADKEKWEKNPRWALPILSRLLDQKLVEQDKAGHYRILRADM' A
#
# COMPACT_ATOMS: atom_id res chain seq x y z
N MET A 1 -12.18 10.47 -5.94
CA MET A 1 -12.63 9.62 -4.83
C MET A 1 -11.70 8.41 -4.73
N LYS A 2 -11.21 8.06 -3.54
CA LYS A 2 -10.37 6.86 -3.33
C LYS A 2 -11.22 5.59 -3.42
N SER A 3 -10.74 4.61 -4.17
CA SER A 3 -11.29 3.24 -4.19
C SER A 3 -11.15 2.58 -2.80
N PRO A 4 -11.98 1.59 -2.47
CA PRO A 4 -11.85 0.84 -1.22
C PRO A 4 -10.43 0.28 -1.03
N ASP A 5 -9.84 -0.25 -2.10
CA ASP A 5 -8.52 -0.86 -2.07
C ASP A 5 -7.38 0.13 -1.80
N GLU A 6 -7.48 1.36 -2.32
CA GLU A 6 -6.53 2.41 -1.94
C GLU A 6 -6.61 2.76 -0.47
N ARG A 7 -7.83 2.86 0.08
CA ARG A 7 -8.01 3.20 1.50
C ARG A 7 -7.39 2.13 2.37
N VAL A 8 -7.58 0.86 2.02
CA VAL A 8 -6.98 -0.28 2.70
C VAL A 8 -5.44 -0.21 2.67
N VAL A 9 -4.83 0.03 1.51
CA VAL A 9 -3.37 0.17 1.39
C VAL A 9 -2.84 1.36 2.19
N LEU A 10 -3.49 2.53 2.05
CA LEU A 10 -3.06 3.74 2.73
C LEU A 10 -3.24 3.64 4.24
N GLN A 11 -4.33 3.03 4.73
CA GLN A 11 -4.55 2.78 6.15
C GLN A 11 -3.49 1.84 6.73
N TYR A 12 -3.12 0.79 6.00
CA TYR A 12 -2.03 -0.09 6.41
C TYR A 12 -0.70 0.67 6.54
N LEU A 13 -0.32 1.47 5.55
CA LEU A 13 0.92 2.26 5.60
C LEU A 13 0.89 3.34 6.69
N ALA A 14 -0.28 3.92 6.96
CA ALA A 14 -0.48 4.90 8.02
C ALA A 14 -0.26 4.34 9.44
N THR A 15 -0.27 3.01 9.63
CA THR A 15 0.02 2.40 10.93
C THR A 15 1.47 2.64 11.40
N ALA A 16 2.39 2.88 10.47
CA ALA A 16 3.79 3.21 10.78
C ALA A 16 4.34 4.18 9.71
N PRO A 17 4.02 5.49 9.78
CA PRO A 17 4.24 6.42 8.68
C PRO A 17 5.72 6.64 8.33
N ASN A 18 6.63 6.40 9.29
CA ASN A 18 8.07 6.52 9.09
C ASN A 18 8.74 5.21 8.62
N SER A 19 7.96 4.12 8.47
CA SER A 19 8.47 2.79 8.10
C SER A 19 8.19 2.46 6.65
N PHE A 20 9.14 1.80 6.00
CA PHE A 20 8.98 1.24 4.67
C PHE A 20 8.54 -0.22 4.75
N PHE A 21 7.58 -0.59 3.91
CA PHE A 21 7.06 -1.95 3.81
C PHE A 21 7.26 -2.53 2.43
N SER A 22 7.63 -3.80 2.35
CA SER A 22 7.72 -4.46 1.06
C SER A 22 6.35 -4.64 0.42
N GLN A 23 6.33 -4.66 -0.91
CA GLN A 23 5.13 -4.94 -1.69
C GLN A 23 4.45 -6.25 -1.24
N ARG A 24 5.25 -7.29 -0.95
CA ARG A 24 4.75 -8.60 -0.49
C ARG A 24 4.07 -8.49 0.87
N GLU A 25 4.65 -7.74 1.80
CA GLU A 25 4.04 -7.52 3.12
C GLU A 25 2.73 -6.77 3.00
N ILE A 26 2.68 -5.72 2.17
CA ILE A 26 1.44 -4.96 1.92
C ILE A 26 0.36 -5.88 1.35
N CYS A 27 0.68 -6.66 0.30
CA CYS A 27 -0.27 -7.59 -0.30
C CYS A 27 -0.78 -8.63 0.71
N ARG A 28 0.06 -9.08 1.64
CA ARG A 28 -0.26 -10.14 2.61
C ARG A 28 -0.98 -9.63 3.85
N ARG A 29 -0.71 -8.40 4.29
CA ARG A 29 -1.12 -7.88 5.61
C ARG A 29 -2.13 -6.74 5.55
N ALA A 30 -2.23 -6.00 4.44
CA ALA A 30 -3.11 -4.84 4.38
C ALA A 30 -4.59 -5.22 4.31
N ALA A 31 -4.92 -6.38 3.73
CA ALA A 31 -6.29 -6.86 3.56
C ALA A 31 -6.46 -8.28 4.14
N ASP A 32 -7.69 -8.79 4.07
CA ASP A 32 -8.03 -10.12 4.54
C ASP A 32 -7.32 -11.24 3.78
N LYS A 33 -7.19 -12.38 4.45
CA LYS A 33 -6.53 -13.59 3.93
C LYS A 33 -7.06 -14.02 2.56
N GLU A 34 -8.38 -13.96 2.36
CA GLU A 34 -9.03 -14.34 1.09
C GLU A 34 -8.49 -13.53 -0.10
N LYS A 35 -8.29 -12.21 0.09
CA LYS A 35 -7.80 -11.32 -0.97
C LYS A 35 -6.38 -11.68 -1.38
N TRP A 36 -5.53 -12.00 -0.41
CA TRP A 36 -4.16 -12.46 -0.66
C TRP A 36 -4.16 -13.80 -1.41
N GLU A 37 -4.98 -14.77 -0.99
CA GLU A 37 -5.04 -16.10 -1.62
C GLU A 37 -5.56 -16.03 -3.05
N LYS A 38 -6.58 -15.19 -3.30
CA LYS A 38 -7.15 -14.98 -4.63
C LYS A 38 -6.20 -14.24 -5.58
N ASN A 39 -5.47 -13.25 -5.07
CA ASN A 39 -4.52 -12.48 -5.85
C ASN A 39 -3.34 -12.00 -4.99
N PRO A 40 -2.21 -12.74 -4.95
CA PRO A 40 -1.00 -12.36 -4.21
C PRO A 40 -0.34 -11.05 -4.67
N ARG A 41 -0.88 -10.42 -5.71
CA ARG A 41 -0.36 -9.24 -6.39
C ARG A 41 -1.40 -8.13 -6.44
N TRP A 42 -2.48 -8.23 -5.67
CA TRP A 42 -3.61 -7.29 -5.73
C TRP A 42 -3.19 -5.83 -5.52
N ALA A 43 -2.20 -5.57 -4.67
CA ALA A 43 -1.79 -4.21 -4.34
C ALA A 43 -0.88 -3.54 -5.40
N LEU A 44 -0.25 -4.26 -6.35
CA LEU A 44 0.66 -3.64 -7.32
C LEU A 44 0.04 -2.48 -8.12
N PRO A 45 -1.10 -2.66 -8.83
CA PRO A 45 -1.67 -1.58 -9.62
C PRO A 45 -2.09 -0.39 -8.74
N ILE A 46 -2.43 -0.65 -7.47
CA ILE A 46 -2.79 0.37 -6.50
C ILE A 46 -1.55 1.15 -6.06
N LEU A 47 -0.47 0.46 -5.70
CA LEU A 47 0.79 1.08 -5.31
C LEU A 47 1.38 1.94 -6.42
N SER A 48 1.35 1.46 -7.67
CA SER A 48 1.77 2.26 -8.84
C SER A 48 0.97 3.56 -8.92
N ARG A 49 -0.36 3.49 -8.81
CA ARG A 49 -1.21 4.67 -8.89
C ARG A 49 -1.04 5.61 -7.70
N LEU A 50 -0.78 5.08 -6.50
CA LEU A 50 -0.51 5.89 -5.32
C LEU A 50 0.84 6.62 -5.41
N LEU A 51 1.85 6.02 -6.07
CA LEU A 51 3.11 6.68 -6.41
C LEU A 51 2.87 7.85 -7.38
N ASP A 52 2.12 7.60 -8.47
CA ASP A 52 1.79 8.64 -9.45
C ASP A 52 1.06 9.83 -8.80
N GLN A 53 0.22 9.55 -7.79
CA GLN A 53 -0.51 10.54 -7.02
C GLN A 53 0.30 11.21 -5.89
N LYS A 54 1.57 10.81 -5.70
CA LYS A 54 2.46 11.31 -4.64
C LYS A 54 1.89 11.17 -3.23
N LEU A 55 1.15 10.08 -2.98
CA LEU A 55 0.59 9.75 -1.67
C LEU A 55 1.44 8.75 -0.90
N VAL A 56 2.24 7.98 -1.63
CA VAL A 56 3.28 7.11 -1.10
C VAL A 56 4.58 7.43 -1.82
N GLU A 57 5.68 7.04 -1.23
CA GLU A 57 6.97 7.01 -1.91
C GLU A 57 7.56 5.61 -1.88
N GLN A 58 8.52 5.36 -2.78
CA GLN A 58 9.22 4.10 -2.90
C GLN A 58 10.72 4.31 -2.64
N ASP A 59 11.32 3.47 -1.81
CA ASP A 59 12.77 3.47 -1.61
C ASP A 59 13.52 2.74 -2.74
N LYS A 60 14.86 2.72 -2.67
CA LYS A 60 15.71 2.04 -3.66
C LYS A 60 15.53 0.51 -3.66
N ALA A 61 14.98 -0.07 -2.60
CA ALA A 61 14.70 -1.51 -2.48
C ALA A 61 13.29 -1.88 -2.99
N GLY A 62 12.49 -0.88 -3.40
CA GLY A 62 11.14 -1.09 -3.88
C GLY A 62 10.10 -1.17 -2.76
N HIS A 63 10.44 -0.77 -1.55
CA HIS A 63 9.51 -0.70 -0.41
C HIS A 63 8.77 0.63 -0.37
N TYR A 64 7.59 0.65 0.24
CA TYR A 64 6.68 1.78 0.22
C TYR A 64 6.44 2.34 1.61
N ARG A 65 6.33 3.66 1.73
CA ARG A 65 5.79 4.34 2.91
C ARG A 65 4.80 5.42 2.51
N ILE A 66 3.96 5.83 3.46
CA ILE A 66 2.99 6.91 3.24
C ILE A 66 3.69 8.28 3.28
N LEU A 67 3.32 9.18 2.38
CA LEU A 67 3.79 10.57 2.35
C LEU A 67 2.82 11.54 3.04
N ARG A 68 1.52 11.26 2.96
CA ARG A 68 0.45 12.06 3.57
C ARG A 68 -0.49 11.19 4.37
N ALA A 69 -0.48 11.38 5.69
CA ALA A 69 -1.31 10.65 6.64
C ALA A 69 -2.66 11.35 6.93
N ASP A 70 -2.85 12.55 6.37
CA ASP A 70 -4.10 13.30 6.38
C ASP A 70 -5.17 12.59 5.52
N MET A 71 -5.78 11.56 6.12
CA MET A 71 -6.97 10.84 5.66
C MET A 71 -7.98 10.71 6.77
#